data_AF-A0A453E2Y4-F1
#
_entry.id   AF-A0A453E2Y4-F1
#
_cell.length_a   1.000
_cell.length_b   1.000
_cell.length_c   1.000
_cell.angle_alpha   90.00
_cell.angle_beta   90.00
_cell.angle_gamma   90.00
#
_symmetry.space_group_name_H-M   'P 1'
#
loop_
_entity.id
_entity.type
_entity.pdbx_description
1 polymer ?
#
loop_
_entity_poly.entity_id
_entity_poly.type
_entity_poly.pdbx_seq_one_letter_code
_entity_poly.pdbx_strand_id
1 'polypeptide(L)'
;VISNADSYLVKGACGLGLGYACQGLLTRADSTSDSDLEATTQFNERASVKEVLHTVTASLVKLCPSSCHSLKKLSICGTFSMEGMEENYDSLDDDPWAIAGLVLGLGNSVVALYRLGAYEDVIEIKNILISWIPDVDSSSVLFDVVNSVSLCMGSCLALPSVIAFCQRVELLNDDLDALFNRYTSLATELLNLKKSETVFQNLLMAICIGAGSLLSGILNDGVHAMKFADVKKFLDSLKYIYTHPYPPLVHLGGMFGAVNAFGAGAGDLTGIGWQSMNSQIKHEKESSLVRGPLLTSPVGETLSTSMLQEIFLLAKDAEDNHIRNYAAWAVSFLRSRWLSENQSLDNDSSQRNSVDSSQSRSFSAESLVWNLSLWLRDLNFEK
;
A
#
# COMPACT_ATOMS: atom_id res chain seq x y z
N VAL A 1 -4.76 -19.57 -17.23
CA VAL A 1 -3.43 -19.54 -16.58
C VAL A 1 -3.56 -19.79 -15.08
N ILE A 2 -4.32 -18.99 -14.32
CA ILE A 2 -4.53 -19.18 -12.87
C ILE A 2 -5.02 -20.60 -12.51
N SER A 3 -5.96 -21.14 -13.28
CA SER A 3 -6.55 -22.47 -13.04
C SER A 3 -5.63 -23.65 -13.37
N ASN A 4 -4.62 -23.44 -14.23
CA ASN A 4 -3.83 -24.51 -14.86
C ASN A 4 -2.33 -24.43 -14.52
N ALA A 5 -1.90 -23.41 -13.77
CA ALA A 5 -0.51 -23.27 -13.35
C ALA A 5 -0.23 -24.17 -12.14
N ASP A 6 0.87 -24.91 -12.17
CA ASP A 6 1.32 -25.71 -11.02
C ASP A 6 1.97 -24.83 -9.94
N SER A 7 2.56 -23.69 -10.34
CA SER A 7 3.21 -22.75 -9.42
C SER A 7 2.21 -21.80 -8.74
N TYR A 8 2.21 -21.80 -7.40
CA TYR A 8 1.43 -20.91 -6.56
C TYR A 8 1.79 -19.43 -6.75
N LEU A 9 3.09 -19.10 -6.83
CA LEU A 9 3.56 -17.76 -7.18
C LEU A 9 2.97 -17.26 -8.50
N VAL A 10 2.90 -18.11 -9.54
CA VAL A 10 2.31 -17.73 -10.84
C VAL A 10 0.82 -17.44 -10.70
N LYS A 11 0.08 -18.22 -9.88
CA LYS A 11 -1.33 -17.95 -9.60
C LYS A 11 -1.52 -16.58 -8.95
N GLY A 12 -0.70 -16.25 -7.94
CA GLY A 12 -0.73 -14.96 -7.27
C GLY A 12 -0.39 -13.80 -8.20
N ALA A 13 0.70 -13.91 -8.97
CA ALA A 13 1.13 -12.90 -9.94
C ALA A 13 0.08 -12.67 -11.04
N CYS A 14 -0.56 -13.74 -11.51
CA CYS A 14 -1.66 -13.63 -12.47
C CYS A 14 -2.90 -12.95 -11.86
N GLY A 15 -3.24 -13.25 -10.60
CA GLY A 15 -4.30 -12.56 -9.87
C GLY A 15 -4.09 -11.05 -9.80
N LEU A 16 -2.88 -10.65 -9.41
CA LEU A 16 -2.45 -9.25 -9.39
C LEU A 16 -2.52 -8.62 -10.80
N GLY A 17 -1.97 -9.30 -11.80
CA GLY A 17 -1.94 -8.82 -13.18
C GLY A 17 -3.33 -8.62 -13.79
N LEU A 18 -4.29 -9.49 -13.46
CA LEU A 18 -5.69 -9.32 -13.86
C LEU A 18 -6.31 -8.06 -13.21
N GLY A 19 -6.03 -7.80 -11.93
CA GLY A 19 -6.46 -6.56 -11.28
C GLY A 19 -5.94 -5.31 -11.97
N TYR A 20 -4.66 -5.30 -12.37
CA TYR A 20 -4.09 -4.20 -13.16
C TYR A 20 -4.73 -4.05 -14.53
N ALA A 21 -4.93 -5.16 -15.23
CA ALA A 21 -5.60 -5.14 -16.52
C ALA A 21 -7.00 -4.51 -16.38
N CYS A 22 -7.73 -4.82 -15.30
CA CYS A 22 -9.00 -4.18 -14.99
C CYS A 22 -8.91 -2.67 -14.81
N GLN A 23 -7.90 -2.17 -14.08
CA GLN A 23 -7.73 -0.74 -13.83
C GLN A 23 -7.65 0.10 -15.12
N GLY A 24 -7.12 -0.48 -16.21
CA GLY A 24 -7.05 0.16 -17.52
C GLY A 24 -8.36 0.19 -18.32
N LEU A 25 -9.34 -0.65 -17.95
CA LEU A 25 -10.63 -0.74 -18.63
C LEU A 25 -11.50 0.49 -18.31
N LEU A 26 -12.38 0.83 -19.26
CA LEU A 26 -13.33 1.94 -19.17
C LEU A 26 -12.65 3.31 -19.04
N THR A 27 -11.39 3.44 -19.49
CA THR A 27 -10.64 4.71 -19.51
C THR A 27 -10.85 5.53 -20.77
N ARG A 28 -11.24 4.90 -21.90
CA ARG A 28 -11.15 5.48 -23.26
C ARG A 28 -12.48 5.85 -23.91
N ALA A 29 -13.60 5.61 -23.23
CA ALA A 29 -14.93 5.76 -23.84
C ALA A 29 -15.15 7.18 -24.39
N ASP A 30 -14.63 8.24 -23.76
CA ASP A 30 -14.98 9.62 -24.15
C ASP A 30 -14.19 10.23 -25.33
N SER A 31 -13.48 9.43 -26.14
CA SER A 31 -12.51 9.96 -27.14
C SER A 31 -12.78 9.64 -28.61
N THR A 32 -13.82 8.88 -28.93
CA THR A 32 -14.10 8.42 -30.30
C THR A 32 -15.32 9.13 -30.90
N SER A 33 -15.21 9.58 -32.16
CA SER A 33 -16.29 10.27 -32.88
C SER A 33 -17.35 9.34 -33.47
N ASP A 34 -17.27 8.03 -33.19
CA ASP A 34 -18.13 6.99 -33.78
C ASP A 34 -18.89 6.25 -32.66
N SER A 35 -20.18 6.60 -32.50
CA SER A 35 -21.02 6.21 -31.36
C SER A 35 -21.29 4.70 -31.28
N ASP A 36 -21.31 4.01 -32.42
CA ASP A 36 -21.65 2.58 -32.47
C ASP A 36 -20.44 1.70 -32.11
N LEU A 37 -19.24 2.10 -32.56
CA LEU A 37 -17.99 1.47 -32.17
C LEU A 37 -17.69 1.68 -30.68
N GLU A 38 -18.00 2.86 -30.16
CA GLU A 38 -17.84 3.21 -28.75
C GLU A 38 -18.76 2.39 -27.84
N ALA A 39 -20.05 2.27 -28.19
CA ALA A 39 -21.02 1.48 -27.44
C ALA A 39 -20.63 -0.02 -27.38
N THR A 40 -20.15 -0.56 -28.50
CA THR A 40 -19.70 -1.96 -28.59
C THR A 40 -18.43 -2.20 -27.77
N THR A 41 -17.47 -1.26 -27.85
CA THR A 41 -16.22 -1.33 -27.08
C THR A 41 -16.50 -1.24 -25.59
N GLN A 42 -17.34 -0.28 -25.17
CA GLN A 42 -17.73 -0.14 -23.77
C GLN A 42 -18.45 -1.39 -23.27
N PHE A 43 -19.37 -1.97 -24.05
CA PHE A 43 -20.05 -3.21 -23.67
C PHE A 43 -19.07 -4.37 -23.42
N ASN A 44 -18.08 -4.55 -24.30
CA ASN A 44 -17.05 -5.57 -24.16
C ASN A 44 -16.17 -5.33 -22.93
N GLU A 45 -15.73 -4.09 -22.71
CA GLU A 45 -14.93 -3.74 -21.51
C GLU A 45 -15.71 -4.00 -20.22
N ARG A 46 -17.02 -3.69 -20.19
CA ARG A 46 -17.88 -4.02 -19.04
C ARG A 46 -17.96 -5.51 -18.78
N ALA A 47 -18.09 -6.33 -19.83
CA ALA A 47 -18.10 -7.78 -19.70
C ALA A 47 -16.75 -8.31 -19.17
N SER A 48 -15.64 -7.77 -19.67
CA SER A 48 -14.29 -8.16 -19.21
C SER A 48 -14.05 -7.85 -17.74
N VAL A 49 -14.50 -6.69 -17.23
CA VAL A 49 -14.37 -6.39 -15.79
C VAL A 49 -15.11 -7.43 -14.93
N LYS A 50 -16.33 -7.80 -15.32
CA LYS A 50 -17.12 -8.82 -14.61
C LYS A 50 -16.44 -10.19 -14.65
N GLU A 51 -15.92 -10.58 -15.82
CA GLU A 51 -15.22 -11.85 -16.00
C GLU A 51 -13.94 -11.94 -15.17
N VAL A 52 -13.16 -10.86 -15.11
CA VAL A 52 -11.96 -10.79 -14.27
C VAL A 52 -12.33 -10.93 -12.80
N LEU A 53 -13.31 -10.17 -12.32
CA LEU A 53 -13.77 -10.25 -10.93
C LEU A 53 -14.27 -11.63 -10.55
N HIS A 54 -15.09 -12.25 -11.42
CA HIS A 54 -15.53 -13.62 -11.24
C HIS A 54 -14.35 -14.60 -11.20
N THR A 55 -13.35 -14.43 -12.08
CA THR A 55 -12.16 -15.29 -12.11
C THR A 55 -11.31 -15.15 -10.86
N VAL A 56 -11.06 -13.92 -10.40
CA VAL A 56 -10.27 -13.64 -9.19
C VAL A 56 -10.97 -14.18 -7.96
N THR A 57 -12.26 -13.91 -7.80
CA THR A 57 -13.03 -14.36 -6.64
C THR A 57 -13.21 -15.88 -6.62
N ALA A 58 -13.56 -16.51 -7.75
CA ALA A 58 -13.65 -17.97 -7.84
C ALA A 58 -12.30 -18.65 -7.53
N SER A 59 -11.19 -18.07 -8.00
CA SER A 59 -9.84 -18.56 -7.68
C SER A 59 -9.50 -18.37 -6.20
N LEU A 60 -9.92 -17.25 -5.58
CA LEU A 60 -9.71 -16.99 -4.17
C LEU A 60 -10.52 -17.96 -3.30
N VAL A 61 -11.78 -18.25 -3.65
CA VAL A 61 -12.59 -19.24 -2.93
C VAL A 61 -11.99 -20.64 -3.09
N LYS A 62 -11.50 -20.99 -4.28
CA LYS A 62 -10.85 -22.30 -4.52
C LYS A 62 -9.56 -22.47 -3.71
N LEU A 63 -8.71 -21.44 -3.64
CA LEU A 63 -7.45 -21.49 -2.90
C LEU A 63 -7.63 -21.22 -1.40
N CYS A 64 -8.68 -20.52 -1.02
CA CYS A 64 -8.93 -20.12 0.36
C CYS A 64 -10.45 -20.16 0.63
N PRO A 65 -11.03 -21.33 0.91
CA PRO A 65 -12.48 -21.48 1.11
C PRO A 65 -13.05 -20.59 2.22
N SER A 66 -12.24 -20.25 3.23
CA SER A 66 -12.63 -19.32 4.31
C SER A 66 -13.03 -17.91 3.80
N SER A 67 -12.53 -17.49 2.62
CA SER A 67 -12.89 -16.23 1.99
C SER A 67 -14.34 -16.21 1.45
N CYS A 68 -14.95 -17.37 1.21
CA CYS A 68 -16.26 -17.53 0.57
C CYS A 68 -17.36 -16.72 1.26
N HIS A 69 -17.41 -16.77 2.60
CA HIS A 69 -18.42 -16.03 3.36
C HIS A 69 -18.32 -14.52 3.13
N SER A 70 -17.10 -13.99 3.06
CA SER A 70 -16.88 -12.55 2.84
C SER A 70 -17.22 -12.17 1.39
N LEU A 71 -16.76 -12.97 0.42
CA LEU A 71 -16.94 -12.70 -1.00
C LEU A 71 -18.39 -12.82 -1.49
N LYS A 72 -19.23 -13.64 -0.84
CA LYS A 72 -20.67 -13.78 -1.18
C LYS A 72 -21.45 -12.46 -1.14
N LYS A 73 -20.92 -11.44 -0.47
CA LYS A 73 -21.53 -10.11 -0.40
C LYS A 73 -21.36 -9.29 -1.68
N LEU A 74 -20.41 -9.65 -2.55
CA LEU A 74 -20.18 -8.98 -3.83
C LEU A 74 -21.28 -9.33 -4.82
N SER A 75 -22.09 -8.33 -5.18
CA SER A 75 -23.25 -8.51 -6.05
C SER A 75 -22.84 -8.93 -7.47
N ILE A 76 -21.66 -8.48 -7.91
CA ILE A 76 -21.15 -8.68 -9.26
C ILE A 76 -20.67 -10.12 -9.55
N CYS A 77 -20.40 -10.90 -8.51
CA CYS A 77 -19.88 -12.26 -8.66
C CYS A 77 -20.98 -13.33 -8.72
N GLY A 78 -22.24 -12.96 -8.48
CA GLY A 78 -23.35 -13.91 -8.42
C GLY A 78 -23.24 -14.89 -7.25
N THR A 79 -24.07 -15.93 -7.24
CA THR A 79 -24.02 -16.97 -6.20
C THR A 79 -22.88 -17.95 -6.48
N PHE A 80 -21.85 -17.94 -5.63
CA PHE A 80 -20.84 -19.00 -5.63
C PHE A 80 -21.49 -20.34 -5.26
N SER A 81 -21.48 -21.33 -6.17
CA SER A 81 -21.86 -22.70 -5.81
C SER A 81 -20.74 -23.32 -4.99
N MET A 82 -21.10 -23.83 -3.81
CA MET A 82 -20.19 -24.53 -2.90
C MET A 82 -20.12 -26.03 -3.23
N GLU A 83 -20.90 -26.51 -4.21
CA GLU A 83 -20.95 -27.91 -4.61
C GLU A 83 -19.65 -28.33 -5.29
N GLY A 84 -18.95 -29.30 -4.69
CA GLY A 84 -17.75 -29.92 -5.27
C GLY A 84 -16.42 -29.31 -4.84
N MET A 85 -16.39 -28.34 -3.91
CA MET A 85 -15.14 -27.95 -3.25
C MET A 85 -14.79 -28.98 -2.17
N GLU A 86 -14.15 -30.07 -2.58
CA GLU A 86 -13.48 -30.96 -1.64
C GLU A 86 -12.51 -30.12 -0.79
N GLU A 87 -12.56 -30.36 0.52
CA GLU A 87 -11.61 -29.87 1.51
C GLU A 87 -10.23 -30.50 1.25
N ASN A 88 -9.59 -30.16 0.13
CA ASN A 88 -8.18 -30.45 -0.08
C ASN A 88 -7.38 -29.48 0.79
N TYR A 89 -7.27 -29.84 2.07
CA TYR A 89 -6.24 -29.36 2.99
C TYR A 89 -4.87 -29.93 2.60
N ASP A 90 -4.53 -29.91 1.31
CA ASP A 90 -3.12 -30.01 0.93
C ASP A 90 -2.51 -28.70 1.39
N SER A 91 -1.76 -28.79 2.48
CA SER A 91 -1.09 -27.71 3.20
C SER A 91 -0.60 -26.62 2.23
N LEU A 92 -1.34 -25.52 2.15
CA LEU A 92 -0.93 -24.26 1.52
C LEU A 92 0.27 -23.59 2.25
N ASP A 93 0.96 -24.35 3.10
CA ASP A 93 2.08 -23.93 3.94
C ASP A 93 3.23 -23.32 3.14
N ASP A 94 3.35 -23.63 1.83
CA ASP A 94 4.56 -23.28 1.09
C ASP A 94 4.51 -21.95 0.31
N ASP A 95 3.35 -21.30 0.10
CA ASP A 95 3.35 -19.99 -0.61
C ASP A 95 2.14 -19.07 -0.31
N PRO A 96 2.20 -18.22 0.73
CA PRO A 96 1.13 -17.26 1.06
C PRO A 96 0.91 -16.21 -0.03
N TRP A 97 1.85 -16.03 -0.97
CA TRP A 97 1.76 -15.03 -2.04
C TRP A 97 0.73 -15.38 -3.11
N ALA A 98 0.35 -16.64 -3.25
CA ALA A 98 -0.72 -17.03 -4.18
C ALA A 98 -2.05 -16.36 -3.83
N ILE A 99 -2.45 -16.47 -2.57
CA ILE A 99 -3.68 -15.86 -2.05
C ILE A 99 -3.51 -14.34 -1.98
N ALA A 100 -2.40 -13.84 -1.46
CA ALA A 100 -2.18 -12.40 -1.36
C ALA A 100 -2.19 -11.68 -2.72
N GLY A 101 -1.64 -12.31 -3.76
CA GLY A 101 -1.69 -11.78 -5.13
C GLY A 101 -3.10 -11.67 -5.69
N LEU A 102 -3.99 -12.63 -5.39
CA LEU A 102 -5.41 -12.54 -5.75
C LEU A 102 -6.13 -11.44 -4.97
N VAL A 103 -5.85 -11.29 -3.67
CA VAL A 103 -6.40 -10.19 -2.84
C VAL A 103 -5.96 -8.82 -3.36
N LEU A 104 -4.69 -8.68 -3.75
CA LEU A 104 -4.19 -7.47 -4.42
C LEU A 104 -4.90 -7.23 -5.77
N GLY A 105 -5.14 -8.28 -6.54
CA GLY A 105 -5.91 -8.20 -7.79
C GLY A 105 -7.33 -7.69 -7.56
N LEU A 106 -8.00 -8.18 -6.52
CA LEU A 106 -9.32 -7.70 -6.09
C LEU A 106 -9.27 -6.22 -5.70
N GLY A 107 -8.29 -5.81 -4.89
CA GLY A 107 -8.11 -4.41 -4.51
C GLY A 107 -7.89 -3.49 -5.71
N ASN A 108 -7.07 -3.88 -6.69
CA ASN A 108 -6.80 -3.08 -7.88
C ASN A 108 -7.99 -2.96 -8.85
N SER A 109 -8.99 -3.84 -8.72
CA SER A 109 -10.20 -3.80 -9.56
C SER A 109 -11.19 -2.68 -9.19
N VAL A 110 -11.06 -2.05 -8.01
CA VAL A 110 -12.03 -1.07 -7.49
C VAL A 110 -12.20 0.15 -8.40
N VAL A 111 -11.14 0.56 -9.11
CA VAL A 111 -11.21 1.69 -10.05
C VAL A 111 -12.13 1.36 -11.23
N ALA A 112 -12.04 0.12 -11.74
CA ALA A 112 -12.88 -0.33 -12.84
C ALA A 112 -14.34 -0.48 -12.39
N LEU A 113 -14.56 -1.01 -11.19
CA LEU A 113 -15.89 -1.10 -10.57
C LEU A 113 -16.55 0.26 -10.37
N TYR A 114 -15.79 1.25 -9.89
CA TYR A 114 -16.30 2.61 -9.77
C TYR A 114 -16.73 3.18 -11.13
N ARG A 115 -15.92 2.99 -12.18
CA ARG A 115 -16.26 3.41 -13.55
C ARG A 115 -17.47 2.66 -14.13
N LEU A 116 -17.74 1.45 -13.66
CA LEU A 116 -18.97 0.71 -13.98
C LEU A 116 -20.22 1.27 -13.30
N GLY A 117 -20.08 2.18 -12.32
CA GLY A 117 -21.16 2.60 -11.45
C GLY A 117 -21.50 1.59 -10.35
N ALA A 118 -20.63 0.59 -10.12
CA ALA A 118 -20.80 -0.44 -9.09
C ALA A 118 -20.26 0.03 -7.73
N TYR A 119 -20.78 1.16 -7.22
CA TYR A 119 -20.26 1.81 -6.01
C TYR A 119 -20.40 0.94 -4.75
N GLU A 120 -21.50 0.21 -4.63
CA GLU A 120 -21.73 -0.72 -3.52
C GLU A 120 -20.67 -1.84 -3.49
N ASP A 121 -20.29 -2.38 -4.65
CA ASP A 121 -19.24 -3.40 -4.72
C ASP A 121 -17.86 -2.82 -4.35
N VAL A 122 -17.59 -1.54 -4.65
CA VAL A 122 -16.36 -0.85 -4.21
C VAL A 122 -16.32 -0.75 -2.68
N ILE A 123 -17.44 -0.31 -2.07
CA ILE A 123 -17.58 -0.22 -0.62
C ILE A 123 -17.43 -1.61 0.02
N GLU A 124 -18.03 -2.64 -0.59
CA GLU A 124 -17.98 -4.00 -0.07
C GLU A 124 -16.58 -4.60 -0.17
N ILE A 125 -15.84 -4.39 -1.26
CA ILE A 125 -14.43 -4.81 -1.36
C ILE A 125 -13.60 -4.17 -0.25
N LYS A 126 -13.76 -2.85 -0.02
CA LYS A 126 -13.09 -2.16 1.08
C LYS A 126 -13.40 -2.81 2.42
N ASN A 127 -14.68 -3.07 2.71
CA ASN A 127 -15.11 -3.70 3.96
C ASN A 127 -14.57 -5.13 4.13
N ILE A 128 -14.53 -5.91 3.04
CA ILE A 128 -13.95 -7.26 3.03
C ILE A 128 -12.47 -7.21 3.39
N LEU A 129 -11.69 -6.33 2.76
CA LEU A 129 -10.26 -6.16 3.05
C LEU A 129 -10.01 -5.75 4.51
N ILE A 130 -10.82 -4.82 5.04
CA ILE A 130 -10.78 -4.45 6.47
C ILE A 130 -11.09 -5.67 7.35
N SER A 131 -12.06 -6.50 6.98
CA SER A 131 -12.46 -7.67 7.79
C SER A 131 -11.40 -8.78 7.85
N TRP A 132 -10.51 -8.86 6.86
CA TRP A 132 -9.44 -9.86 6.80
C TRP A 132 -8.18 -9.44 7.56
N ILE A 133 -8.08 -8.20 8.00
CA ILE A 133 -7.10 -7.77 8.99
C ILE A 133 -7.73 -8.06 10.36
N PRO A 134 -7.09 -8.80 11.28
CA PRO A 134 -7.67 -9.09 12.59
C PRO A 134 -7.60 -7.88 13.54
N ASP A 135 -8.53 -7.82 14.50
CA ASP A 135 -8.44 -6.87 15.61
C ASP A 135 -7.81 -7.56 16.83
N VAL A 136 -6.74 -6.98 17.36
CA VAL A 136 -5.93 -7.56 18.44
C VAL A 136 -6.71 -7.63 19.76
N ASP A 137 -7.70 -6.76 19.95
CA ASP A 137 -8.54 -6.74 21.16
C ASP A 137 -9.59 -7.86 21.17
N SER A 138 -9.80 -8.53 20.03
CA SER A 138 -10.81 -9.59 19.86
C SER A 138 -10.20 -11.00 19.85
N SER A 139 -10.04 -11.56 21.05
CA SER A 139 -9.76 -12.98 21.35
C SER A 139 -8.35 -13.52 21.05
N SER A 140 -7.85 -14.28 22.02
CA SER A 140 -6.47 -14.72 22.23
C SER A 140 -5.92 -15.76 21.25
N VAL A 141 -6.45 -15.86 20.02
CA VAL A 141 -5.98 -16.82 19.03
C VAL A 141 -5.74 -16.12 17.69
N LEU A 142 -4.69 -15.30 17.67
CA LEU A 142 -4.21 -14.65 16.46
C LEU A 142 -3.72 -15.73 15.47
N PHE A 143 -4.45 -15.93 14.37
CA PHE A 143 -4.10 -16.81 13.25
C PHE A 143 -4.09 -18.34 13.54
N ASP A 144 -5.14 -18.90 14.17
CA ASP A 144 -5.31 -20.36 14.33
C ASP A 144 -5.49 -21.11 12.99
N VAL A 145 -5.84 -20.37 11.93
CA VAL A 145 -6.07 -20.90 10.59
C VAL A 145 -5.05 -20.29 9.64
N VAL A 146 -4.10 -21.06 9.12
CA VAL A 146 -3.04 -20.61 8.18
C VAL A 146 -3.60 -19.80 7.00
N ASN A 147 -4.81 -20.15 6.52
CA ASN A 147 -5.53 -19.41 5.47
C ASN A 147 -5.86 -17.95 5.83
N SER A 148 -5.97 -17.61 7.11
CA SER A 148 -6.19 -16.23 7.57
C SER A 148 -4.95 -15.35 7.45
N VAL A 149 -3.74 -15.93 7.50
CA VAL A 149 -2.49 -15.17 7.34
C VAL A 149 -2.36 -14.62 5.93
N SER A 150 -2.60 -15.44 4.92
CA SER A 150 -2.44 -15.03 3.52
C SER A 150 -3.50 -14.00 3.09
N LEU A 151 -4.74 -14.12 3.59
CA LEU A 151 -5.77 -13.09 3.40
C LEU A 151 -5.39 -11.77 4.08
N CYS A 152 -4.89 -11.84 5.32
CA CYS A 152 -4.40 -10.67 6.05
C CYS A 152 -3.23 -10.01 5.33
N MET A 153 -2.25 -10.79 4.86
CA MET A 153 -1.09 -10.33 4.12
C MET A 153 -1.49 -9.56 2.85
N GLY A 154 -2.37 -10.15 2.03
CA GLY A 154 -2.89 -9.49 0.83
C GLY A 154 -3.68 -8.23 1.16
N SER A 155 -4.50 -8.26 2.22
CA SER A 155 -5.30 -7.12 2.64
C SER A 155 -4.45 -5.96 3.14
N CYS A 156 -3.38 -6.26 3.89
CA CYS A 156 -2.45 -5.26 4.38
C CYS A 156 -1.83 -4.45 3.24
N LEU A 157 -1.52 -5.11 2.12
CA LEU A 157 -0.93 -4.49 0.94
C LEU A 157 -1.95 -3.84 0.01
N ALA A 158 -3.15 -4.42 -0.13
CA ALA A 158 -4.20 -3.92 -1.03
C ALA A 158 -4.94 -2.70 -0.46
N LEU A 159 -5.29 -2.75 0.83
CA LEU A 159 -6.18 -1.80 1.48
C LEU A 159 -5.70 -0.33 1.38
N PRO A 160 -4.39 0.01 1.53
CA PRO A 160 -3.93 1.39 1.38
C PRO A 160 -4.35 2.02 0.04
N SER A 161 -4.22 1.28 -1.06
CA SER A 161 -4.60 1.75 -2.41
C SER A 161 -6.12 1.94 -2.53
N VAL A 162 -6.91 1.05 -1.93
CA VAL A 162 -8.37 1.10 -1.93
C VAL A 162 -8.88 2.25 -1.07
N ILE A 163 -8.30 2.47 0.12
CA ILE A 163 -8.65 3.60 0.99
C ILE A 163 -8.32 4.92 0.31
N ALA A 164 -7.12 5.07 -0.25
CA ALA A 164 -6.73 6.27 -1.00
C ALA A 164 -7.63 6.50 -2.22
N PHE A 165 -8.11 5.44 -2.87
CA PHE A 165 -9.11 5.57 -3.92
C PHE A 165 -10.47 6.04 -3.38
N CYS A 166 -11.03 5.34 -2.39
CA CYS A 166 -12.32 5.67 -1.77
C CYS A 166 -12.35 7.08 -1.19
N GLN A 167 -11.25 7.54 -0.59
CA GLN A 167 -11.11 8.90 -0.08
C GLN A 167 -11.25 9.94 -1.20
N ARG A 168 -10.59 9.72 -2.35
CA ARG A 168 -10.65 10.63 -3.51
C ARG A 168 -12.01 10.69 -4.18
N VAL A 169 -12.78 9.59 -4.14
CA VAL A 169 -14.13 9.52 -4.72
C VAL A 169 -15.25 9.70 -3.70
N GLU A 170 -14.93 10.17 -2.49
CA GLU A 170 -15.89 10.46 -1.42
C GLU A 170 -16.74 9.23 -0.96
N LEU A 171 -16.17 8.03 -1.06
CA LEU A 171 -16.76 6.75 -0.60
C LEU A 171 -16.17 6.25 0.73
N LEU A 172 -15.49 7.13 1.47
CA LEU A 172 -14.84 6.81 2.74
C LEU A 172 -15.68 7.29 3.93
N ASN A 173 -16.05 6.37 4.82
CA ASN A 173 -16.80 6.64 6.06
C ASN A 173 -16.14 6.00 7.30
N ASP A 174 -14.93 5.47 7.15
CA ASP A 174 -14.25 4.68 8.16
C ASP A 174 -13.41 5.55 9.10
N ASP A 175 -13.23 5.07 10.34
CA ASP A 175 -12.29 5.67 11.28
C ASP A 175 -10.84 5.32 10.88
N LEU A 176 -10.20 6.27 10.20
CA LEU A 176 -8.82 6.14 9.72
C LEU A 176 -7.81 5.99 10.85
N ASP A 177 -8.05 6.62 12.02
CA ASP A 177 -7.16 6.50 13.18
C ASP A 177 -7.24 5.10 13.76
N ALA A 178 -8.46 4.57 13.94
CA ALA A 178 -8.67 3.20 14.41
C ALA A 178 -8.08 2.17 13.43
N LEU A 179 -8.29 2.36 12.13
CA LEU A 179 -7.74 1.48 11.10
C LEU A 179 -6.20 1.49 11.10
N PHE A 180 -5.58 2.67 11.16
CA PHE A 180 -4.12 2.77 11.23
C PHE A 180 -3.55 2.15 12.52
N ASN A 181 -4.19 2.41 13.65
CA ASN A 181 -3.78 1.84 14.93
C ASN A 181 -3.91 0.31 14.94
N ARG A 182 -4.87 -0.25 14.22
CA ARG A 182 -5.02 -1.70 14.04
C ARG A 182 -3.78 -2.33 13.40
N TYR A 183 -3.22 -1.73 12.35
CA TYR A 183 -1.96 -2.20 11.74
C TYR A 183 -0.81 -2.15 12.74
N THR A 184 -0.70 -1.05 13.49
CA THR A 184 0.38 -0.85 14.46
C THR A 184 0.31 -1.88 15.60
N SER A 185 -0.88 -2.11 16.14
CA SER A 185 -1.12 -3.14 17.16
C SER A 185 -0.81 -4.54 16.62
N LEU A 186 -1.24 -4.85 15.38
CA LEU A 186 -0.99 -6.14 14.77
C LEU A 186 0.51 -6.42 14.54
N ALA A 187 1.26 -5.43 14.06
CA ALA A 187 2.71 -5.54 13.91
C ALA A 187 3.40 -5.81 15.27
N THR A 188 2.99 -5.07 16.31
CA THR A 188 3.53 -5.21 17.66
C THR A 188 3.23 -6.59 18.24
N GLU A 189 2.01 -7.09 18.06
CA GLU A 189 1.61 -8.41 18.55
C GLU A 189 2.39 -9.53 17.84
N LEU A 190 2.54 -9.46 16.52
CA LEU A 190 3.33 -10.43 15.76
C LEU A 190 4.81 -10.46 16.19
N LEU A 191 5.39 -9.29 16.49
CA LEU A 191 6.73 -9.20 17.04
C LEU A 191 6.84 -9.86 18.41
N ASN A 192 5.82 -9.71 19.26
CA ASN A 192 5.77 -10.30 20.60
C ASN A 192 5.62 -11.83 20.57
N LEU A 193 4.91 -12.37 19.57
CA LEU A 193 4.74 -13.81 19.39
C LEU A 193 6.05 -14.53 19.07
N LYS A 194 7.10 -13.81 18.64
CA LYS A 194 8.45 -14.34 18.33
C LYS A 194 8.43 -15.57 17.40
N LYS A 195 7.40 -15.70 16.55
CA LYS A 195 7.31 -16.77 15.56
C LYS A 195 8.32 -16.49 14.45
N SER A 196 9.16 -17.48 14.16
CA SER A 196 10.24 -17.36 13.18
C SER A 196 9.90 -17.92 11.80
N GLU A 197 8.73 -18.52 11.61
CA GLU A 197 8.35 -19.13 10.33
C GLU A 197 8.26 -18.06 9.23
N THR A 198 8.67 -18.43 8.02
CA THR A 198 8.72 -17.53 6.85
C THR A 198 7.38 -16.86 6.57
N VAL A 199 6.26 -17.57 6.81
CA VAL A 199 4.91 -17.05 6.64
C VAL A 199 4.64 -15.85 7.59
N PHE A 200 5.09 -15.93 8.85
CA PHE A 200 4.97 -14.80 9.79
C PHE A 200 5.93 -13.66 9.46
N GLN A 201 7.12 -13.95 8.92
CA GLN A 201 8.03 -12.91 8.43
C GLN A 201 7.42 -12.15 7.24
N ASN A 202 6.83 -12.87 6.28
CA ASN A 202 6.12 -12.30 5.14
C ASN A 202 4.91 -11.46 5.57
N LEU A 203 4.13 -11.96 6.55
CA LEU A 203 3.01 -11.22 7.10
C LEU A 203 3.47 -9.92 7.78
N LEU A 204 4.48 -9.98 8.65
CA LEU A 204 5.01 -8.79 9.32
C LEU A 204 5.56 -7.78 8.30
N MET A 205 6.25 -8.26 7.26
CA MET A 205 6.71 -7.42 6.16
C MET A 205 5.54 -6.71 5.48
N ALA A 206 4.49 -7.45 5.11
CA ALA A 206 3.30 -6.90 4.46
C ALA A 206 2.56 -5.87 5.34
N ILE A 207 2.44 -6.12 6.65
CA ILE A 207 1.84 -5.17 7.60
C ILE A 207 2.66 -3.89 7.65
N CYS A 208 3.98 -3.97 7.77
CA CYS A 208 4.84 -2.79 7.85
C CYS A 208 4.77 -1.94 6.58
N ILE A 209 4.87 -2.58 5.41
CA ILE A 209 4.75 -1.92 4.10
C ILE A 209 3.38 -1.28 3.95
N GLY A 210 2.32 -2.05 4.23
CA GLY A 210 0.93 -1.60 4.14
C GLY A 210 0.61 -0.43 5.06
N ALA A 211 1.06 -0.50 6.32
CA ALA A 211 0.87 0.56 7.31
C ALA A 211 1.57 1.87 6.90
N GLY A 212 2.80 1.77 6.38
CA GLY A 212 3.52 2.92 5.83
C GLY A 212 2.78 3.57 4.66
N SER A 213 2.30 2.76 3.72
CA SER A 213 1.53 3.25 2.58
C SER A 213 0.19 3.87 2.99
N LEU A 214 -0.51 3.26 3.95
CA LEU A 214 -1.77 3.79 4.49
C LEU A 214 -1.55 5.14 5.16
N LEU A 215 -0.54 5.26 6.02
CA LEU A 215 -0.19 6.50 6.70
C LEU A 215 0.12 7.62 5.70
N SER A 216 0.94 7.33 4.70
CA SER A 216 1.24 8.29 3.65
C SER A 216 0.00 8.67 2.84
N GLY A 217 -0.88 7.73 2.51
CA GLY A 217 -2.15 8.01 1.82
C GLY A 217 -3.06 8.95 2.63
N ILE A 218 -3.22 8.67 3.93
CA ILE A 218 -4.01 9.51 4.85
C ILE A 218 -3.44 10.94 4.91
N LEU A 219 -2.13 11.06 5.07
CA LEU A 219 -1.47 12.35 5.30
C LEU A 219 -1.27 13.18 4.03
N ASN A 220 -0.91 12.57 2.90
CA ASN A 220 -0.53 13.29 1.68
C ASN A 220 -1.71 14.00 1.03
N ASP A 221 -2.91 13.41 1.08
CA ASP A 221 -4.13 14.07 0.62
C ASP A 221 -4.51 15.25 1.52
N GLY A 222 -3.98 15.27 2.75
CA GLY A 222 -4.18 16.35 3.71
C GLY A 222 -5.64 16.51 4.17
N VAL A 223 -6.51 15.53 3.93
CA VAL A 223 -7.92 15.60 4.32
C VAL A 223 -8.12 15.22 5.78
N HIS A 224 -7.36 14.24 6.28
CA HIS A 224 -7.40 13.77 7.67
C HIS A 224 -6.11 14.15 8.41
N ALA A 225 -6.24 14.58 9.67
CA ALA A 225 -5.09 14.88 10.53
C ALA A 225 -4.93 13.76 11.56
N MET A 226 -3.70 13.33 11.80
CA MET A 226 -3.40 12.25 12.74
C MET A 226 -2.66 12.75 13.96
N LYS A 227 -2.82 12.07 15.11
CA LYS A 227 -2.02 12.35 16.31
C LYS A 227 -0.57 11.99 16.07
N PHE A 228 0.33 12.94 16.31
CA PHE A 228 1.76 12.70 16.19
C PHE A 228 2.25 11.58 17.11
N ALA A 229 1.63 11.40 18.28
CA ALA A 229 1.98 10.32 19.20
C ALA A 229 1.80 8.93 18.57
N ASP A 230 0.71 8.72 17.82
CA ASP A 230 0.39 7.46 17.16
C ASP A 230 1.33 7.23 15.97
N VAL A 231 1.56 8.26 15.16
CA VAL A 231 2.55 8.26 14.06
C VAL A 231 3.94 7.94 14.57
N LYS A 232 4.37 8.61 15.65
CA LYS A 232 5.68 8.42 16.27
C LYS A 232 5.84 6.99 16.78
N LYS A 233 4.83 6.47 17.50
CA LYS A 233 4.85 5.09 18.01
C LYS A 233 5.09 4.09 16.87
N PHE A 234 4.37 4.23 15.76
CA PHE A 234 4.54 3.38 14.59
C PHE A 234 5.94 3.49 13.97
N LEU A 235 6.43 4.72 13.75
CA LEU A 235 7.77 4.94 13.18
C LEU A 235 8.89 4.40 14.08
N ASP A 236 8.75 4.56 15.41
CA ASP A 236 9.66 3.96 16.39
C ASP A 236 9.62 2.42 16.31
N SER A 237 8.44 1.81 16.11
CA SER A 237 8.31 0.37 15.88
C SER A 237 9.00 -0.07 14.59
N LEU A 238 8.83 0.63 13.47
CA LEU A 238 9.53 0.33 12.22
C LEU A 238 11.04 0.43 12.37
N LYS A 239 11.52 1.49 13.04
CA LYS A 239 12.92 1.67 13.38
C LYS A 239 13.45 0.49 14.16
N TYR A 240 12.75 0.12 15.23
CA TYR A 240 13.09 -1.05 16.03
C TYR A 240 13.18 -2.33 15.17
N ILE A 241 12.26 -2.54 14.25
CA ILE A 241 12.23 -3.71 13.36
C ILE A 241 13.50 -3.84 12.50
N TYR A 242 14.00 -2.76 11.90
CA TYR A 242 15.17 -2.84 11.00
C TYR A 242 16.52 -2.58 11.69
N THR A 243 16.55 -2.19 12.97
CA THR A 243 17.81 -2.02 13.72
C THR A 243 18.13 -3.18 14.66
N HIS A 244 17.21 -4.13 14.84
CA HIS A 244 17.36 -5.27 15.75
C HIS A 244 17.66 -6.57 14.98
N PRO A 245 18.18 -7.63 15.63
CA PRO A 245 18.61 -8.85 14.97
C PRO A 245 17.44 -9.75 14.54
N TYR A 246 16.56 -9.22 13.69
CA TYR A 246 15.52 -9.94 12.99
C TYR A 246 16.01 -10.49 11.63
N PRO A 247 15.30 -11.47 11.03
CA PRO A 247 15.63 -11.99 9.71
C PRO A 247 15.55 -10.91 8.60
N PRO A 248 16.29 -11.05 7.48
CA PRO A 248 16.34 -10.03 6.42
C PRO A 248 14.97 -9.60 5.85
N LEU A 249 13.99 -10.50 5.76
CA LEU A 249 12.63 -10.16 5.28
C LEU A 249 11.89 -9.19 6.23
N VAL A 250 12.12 -9.34 7.52
CA VAL A 250 11.52 -8.46 8.54
C VAL A 250 12.17 -7.07 8.47
N HIS A 251 13.49 -7.02 8.25
CA HIS A 251 14.23 -5.79 7.96
C HIS A 251 13.71 -5.06 6.73
N LEU A 252 13.50 -5.78 5.63
CA LEU A 252 12.89 -5.24 4.40
C LEU A 252 11.55 -4.56 4.70
N GLY A 253 10.69 -5.24 5.48
CA GLY A 253 9.39 -4.70 5.91
C GLY A 253 9.51 -3.40 6.70
N GLY A 254 10.41 -3.36 7.69
CA GLY A 254 10.66 -2.17 8.49
C GLY A 254 11.15 -0.99 7.66
N MET A 255 12.12 -1.21 6.78
CA MET A 255 12.69 -0.16 5.92
C MET A 255 11.68 0.34 4.88
N PHE A 256 10.97 -0.56 4.21
CA PHE A 256 9.99 -0.20 3.19
C PHE A 256 8.77 0.48 3.81
N GLY A 257 8.30 0.00 4.97
CA GLY A 257 7.27 0.69 5.75
C GLY A 257 7.68 2.12 6.12
N ALA A 258 8.95 2.34 6.49
CA ALA A 258 9.45 3.66 6.86
C ALA A 258 9.48 4.62 5.67
N VAL A 259 10.06 4.20 4.54
CA VAL A 259 10.10 5.05 3.34
C VAL A 259 8.71 5.23 2.71
N ASN A 260 7.79 4.27 2.88
CA ASN A 260 6.40 4.42 2.45
C ASN A 260 5.65 5.43 3.30
N ALA A 261 5.85 5.44 4.62
CA ALA A 261 5.31 6.49 5.49
C ALA A 261 5.80 7.89 5.06
N PHE A 262 7.01 7.98 4.51
CA PHE A 262 7.58 9.19 3.93
C PHE A 262 7.12 9.50 2.50
N GLY A 263 6.28 8.64 1.93
CA GLY A 263 5.67 8.81 0.62
C GLY A 263 6.49 8.28 -0.56
N ALA A 264 7.46 7.39 -0.33
CA ALA A 264 8.29 6.84 -1.40
C ALA A 264 7.61 5.77 -2.25
N GLY A 265 6.57 5.10 -1.74
CA GLY A 265 5.86 4.02 -2.45
C GLY A 265 6.74 2.80 -2.79
N ALA A 266 7.75 2.48 -1.99
CA ALA A 266 8.52 1.24 -2.09
C ALA A 266 7.62 0.01 -1.97
N GLY A 267 7.69 -0.87 -2.97
CA GLY A 267 6.82 -2.06 -3.03
C GLY A 267 5.36 -1.74 -3.40
N ASP A 268 5.03 -0.49 -3.74
CA ASP A 268 3.75 -0.16 -4.37
C ASP A 268 3.80 -0.67 -5.82
N LEU A 269 3.11 -1.77 -6.06
CA LEU A 269 2.93 -2.32 -7.40
C LEU A 269 1.86 -1.53 -8.17
N THR A 270 1.04 -0.73 -7.47
CA THR A 270 -0.25 -0.25 -7.97
C THR A 270 -0.19 0.93 -8.92
N GLY A 271 0.96 1.61 -8.97
CA GLY A 271 1.22 2.67 -9.93
C GLY A 271 0.14 3.76 -9.94
N ILE A 272 -0.70 3.84 -8.89
CA ILE A 272 -1.71 4.88 -8.76
C ILE A 272 -0.91 6.17 -8.62
N GLY A 273 -0.79 6.88 -9.73
CA GLY A 273 0.05 8.06 -9.89
C GLY A 273 -0.10 8.93 -8.66
N TRP A 274 0.98 9.02 -7.91
CA TRP A 274 1.10 9.86 -6.74
C TRP A 274 1.08 11.31 -7.23
N GLN A 275 -0.12 11.84 -7.44
CA GLN A 275 -0.32 13.19 -7.94
C GLN A 275 0.16 14.23 -6.92
N SER A 276 0.49 15.40 -7.48
CA SER A 276 1.08 16.53 -6.79
C SER A 276 0.38 16.82 -5.47
N MET A 277 1.17 17.02 -4.41
CA MET A 277 0.70 17.50 -3.12
C MET A 277 -0.21 18.71 -3.32
N ASN A 278 -1.46 18.64 -2.84
CA ASN A 278 -2.25 19.86 -2.71
C ASN A 278 -1.60 20.73 -1.63
N SER A 279 -0.97 21.82 -2.07
CA SER A 279 -0.01 22.60 -1.29
C SER A 279 -0.66 23.54 -0.26
N GLN A 280 -1.98 23.52 -0.08
CA GLN A 280 -2.70 24.39 0.85
C GLN A 280 -2.80 23.85 2.28
N ILE A 281 -1.78 23.14 2.75
CA ILE A 281 -1.71 22.75 4.17
C ILE A 281 -1.26 23.97 4.96
N LYS A 282 -2.22 24.65 5.59
CA LYS A 282 -1.93 25.63 6.63
C LYS A 282 -1.19 24.89 7.75
N HIS A 283 0.05 25.29 8.01
CA HIS A 283 0.78 24.82 9.19
C HIS A 283 0.01 25.28 10.43
N GLU A 284 -0.77 24.38 11.00
CA GLU A 284 -1.41 24.61 12.29
C GLU A 284 -0.32 24.59 13.38
N LYS A 285 -0.42 25.55 14.31
CA LYS A 285 0.46 25.66 15.49
C LYS A 285 0.26 24.53 16.51
N GLU A 286 -0.64 23.58 16.24
CA GLU A 286 -0.90 22.45 17.13
C GLU A 286 0.19 21.39 16.97
N SER A 287 1.15 21.40 17.88
CA SER A 287 2.29 20.49 17.92
C SER A 287 1.92 19.00 18.08
N SER A 288 0.64 18.68 18.32
CA SER A 288 0.16 17.33 18.59
C SER A 288 -0.41 16.60 17.38
N LEU A 289 -0.74 17.32 16.29
CA LEU A 289 -1.33 16.74 15.08
C LEU A 289 -0.36 16.87 13.91
N VAL A 290 -0.44 15.91 12.99
CA VAL A 290 0.30 15.91 11.73
C VAL A 290 -0.69 15.90 10.58
N ARG A 291 -0.43 16.78 9.63
CA ARG A 291 -1.17 16.91 8.37
C ARG A 291 -0.15 17.13 7.25
N GLY A 292 -0.28 16.37 6.17
CA GLY A 292 0.67 16.43 5.07
C GLY A 292 1.89 15.52 5.22
N PRO A 293 2.75 15.48 4.19
CA PRO A 293 3.88 14.57 4.11
C PRO A 293 4.85 14.73 5.28
N LEU A 294 5.24 13.59 5.87
CA LEU A 294 6.10 13.56 7.06
C LEU A 294 7.46 14.20 6.87
N LEU A 295 8.06 14.04 5.68
CA LEU A 295 9.36 14.64 5.36
C LEU A 295 9.34 16.17 5.37
N THR A 296 8.19 16.76 5.11
CA THR A 296 7.97 18.22 5.10
C THR A 296 7.41 18.75 6.41
N SER A 297 7.08 17.86 7.35
CA SER A 297 6.46 18.23 8.62
C SER A 297 7.51 18.66 9.63
N PRO A 298 7.43 19.87 10.22
CA PRO A 298 8.36 20.31 11.27
C PRO A 298 8.36 19.40 12.50
N VAL A 299 7.23 18.77 12.81
CA VAL A 299 7.08 17.87 13.97
C VAL A 299 7.77 16.52 13.72
N GLY A 300 7.84 16.09 12.45
CA GLY A 300 8.45 14.83 12.04
C GLY A 300 9.94 14.92 11.68
N GLU A 301 10.48 16.13 11.48
CA GLU A 301 11.80 16.34 10.87
C GLU A 301 12.93 15.56 11.55
N THR A 302 13.05 15.66 12.88
CA THR A 302 14.12 14.98 13.64
C THR A 302 14.01 13.46 13.53
N LEU A 303 12.79 12.92 13.60
CA LEU A 303 12.54 11.47 13.54
C LEU A 303 12.82 10.93 12.14
N SER A 304 12.26 11.59 11.12
CA SER A 304 12.50 11.25 9.72
C SER A 304 13.98 11.30 9.38
N THR A 305 14.70 12.36 9.77
CA THR A 305 16.14 12.49 9.52
C THR A 305 16.92 11.34 10.16
N SER A 306 16.65 11.02 11.43
CA SER A 306 17.33 9.94 12.13
C SER A 306 17.12 8.58 11.46
N MET A 307 15.88 8.27 11.07
CA MET A 307 15.57 7.01 10.38
C MET A 307 16.27 6.91 9.02
N LEU A 308 16.29 8.00 8.24
CA LEU A 308 16.96 8.02 6.95
C LEU A 308 18.48 7.83 7.06
N GLN A 309 19.10 8.45 8.07
CA GLN A 309 20.52 8.27 8.36
C GLN A 309 20.83 6.81 8.71
N GLU A 310 19.99 6.16 9.52
CA GLU A 310 20.19 4.76 9.90
C GLU A 310 20.03 3.81 8.72
N ILE A 311 18.98 3.99 7.90
CA ILE A 311 18.80 3.19 6.67
C ILE A 311 19.99 3.41 5.72
N PHE A 312 20.49 4.64 5.59
CA PHE A 312 21.67 4.92 4.79
C PHE A 312 22.94 4.21 5.33
N LEU A 313 23.15 4.23 6.65
CA LEU A 313 24.26 3.51 7.28
C LEU A 313 24.16 2.00 7.05
N LEU A 314 22.96 1.42 7.13
CA LEU A 314 22.74 0.02 6.79
C LEU A 314 23.06 -0.27 5.31
N ALA A 315 22.69 0.62 4.39
CA ALA A 315 23.00 0.47 2.96
C ALA A 315 24.50 0.49 2.66
N LYS A 316 25.30 1.13 3.54
CA LYS A 316 26.75 1.26 3.37
C LYS A 316 27.51 0.16 4.11
N ASP A 317 27.19 -0.05 5.38
CA ASP A 317 28.06 -0.73 6.34
C ASP A 317 27.47 -2.06 6.85
N ALA A 318 26.25 -2.46 6.46
CA ALA A 318 25.68 -3.73 6.92
C ALA A 318 26.50 -4.94 6.44
N GLU A 319 26.80 -5.85 7.36
CA GLU A 319 27.54 -7.10 7.09
C GLU A 319 26.71 -8.08 6.24
N ASP A 320 25.40 -8.15 6.51
CA ASP A 320 24.48 -8.99 5.74
C ASP A 320 24.16 -8.33 4.38
N ASN A 321 24.47 -9.05 3.29
CA ASN A 321 24.27 -8.57 1.93
C ASN A 321 22.80 -8.30 1.59
N HIS A 322 21.84 -9.07 2.14
CA HIS A 322 20.43 -8.84 1.92
C HIS A 322 19.98 -7.54 2.59
N ILE A 323 20.34 -7.34 3.86
CA ILE A 323 20.02 -6.12 4.60
C ILE A 323 20.61 -4.90 3.88
N ARG A 324 21.87 -4.97 3.46
CA ARG A 324 22.53 -3.90 2.71
C ARG A 324 21.80 -3.55 1.41
N ASN A 325 21.39 -4.57 0.64
CA ASN A 325 20.66 -4.36 -0.61
C ASN A 325 19.25 -3.78 -0.39
N TYR A 326 18.53 -4.26 0.63
CA TYR A 326 17.20 -3.75 0.97
C TYR A 326 17.26 -2.28 1.42
N ALA A 327 18.26 -1.93 2.22
CA ALA A 327 18.51 -0.55 2.61
C ALA A 327 18.85 0.33 1.40
N ALA A 328 19.71 -0.15 0.48
CA ALA A 328 20.02 0.55 -0.75
C ALA A 328 18.78 0.79 -1.63
N TRP A 329 17.87 -0.19 -1.73
CA TRP A 329 16.59 -0.03 -2.41
C TRP A 329 15.71 1.00 -1.73
N ALA A 330 15.56 0.96 -0.40
CA ALA A 330 14.77 1.92 0.34
C ALA A 330 15.24 3.37 0.11
N VAL A 331 16.56 3.61 0.16
CA VAL A 331 17.17 4.91 -0.17
C VAL A 331 16.88 5.31 -1.62
N SER A 332 16.97 4.35 -2.56
CA SER A 332 16.73 4.60 -3.99
C SER A 332 15.27 5.00 -4.27
N PHE A 333 14.30 4.32 -3.66
CA PHE A 333 12.87 4.67 -3.79
C PHE A 333 12.60 6.08 -3.27
N LEU A 334 13.13 6.41 -2.09
CA LEU A 334 12.98 7.73 -1.51
C LEU A 334 13.61 8.83 -2.38
N ARG A 335 14.83 8.59 -2.88
CA ARG A 335 15.51 9.51 -3.81
C ARG A 335 14.71 9.70 -5.09
N SER A 336 14.16 8.62 -5.66
CA SER A 336 13.33 8.68 -6.87
C SER A 336 12.08 9.56 -6.64
N ARG A 337 11.39 9.35 -5.51
CA ARG A 337 10.23 10.17 -5.14
C ARG A 337 10.60 11.65 -5.00
N TRP A 338 11.69 11.94 -4.29
CA TRP A 338 12.17 13.31 -4.10
C TRP A 338 12.51 14.00 -5.42
N LEU A 339 13.16 13.29 -6.35
CA LEU A 339 13.46 13.84 -7.68
C LEU A 339 12.19 14.14 -8.48
N SER A 340 11.19 13.26 -8.40
CA SER A 340 9.90 13.44 -9.07
C SER A 340 9.15 14.68 -8.55
N GLU A 341 9.13 14.89 -7.22
CA GLU A 341 8.48 16.05 -6.61
C GLU A 341 9.17 17.38 -6.94
N ASN A 342 10.49 17.40 -7.09
CA ASN A 342 11.21 18.61 -7.47
C ASN A 342 11.07 18.94 -8.97
N GLN A 343 10.96 17.92 -9.83
CA GLN A 343 10.74 18.13 -11.27
C GLN A 343 9.33 18.65 -11.59
N SER A 344 8.30 18.23 -10.82
CA SER A 344 6.94 18.75 -11.01
C SER A 344 6.81 20.23 -10.61
N LEU A 345 7.58 20.69 -9.63
CA LEU A 345 7.63 22.09 -9.20
C LEU A 345 8.27 23.02 -10.24
N ASP A 346 9.32 22.58 -10.95
CA ASP A 346 9.97 23.37 -11.99
C ASP A 346 9.08 23.57 -13.23
N ASN A 347 8.29 22.56 -13.60
CA ASN A 347 7.38 22.68 -14.75
C ASN A 347 6.17 23.58 -14.48
N ASP A 348 5.60 23.57 -13.28
CA ASP A 348 4.48 24.44 -12.89
C ASP A 348 4.88 25.93 -12.80
N SER A 349 6.17 26.21 -12.61
CA SER A 349 6.70 27.58 -12.59
C SER A 349 6.75 28.25 -13.98
N SER A 350 6.63 27.46 -15.06
CA SER A 350 6.72 27.95 -16.43
C SER A 350 5.41 28.48 -17.03
N GLN A 351 4.27 28.36 -16.33
CA GLN A 351 2.95 28.79 -16.81
C GLN A 351 2.23 29.86 -15.98
N ARG A 352 2.81 30.38 -14.90
CA ARG A 352 2.20 31.49 -14.14
C ARG A 352 2.91 32.80 -14.42
N ASN A 353 2.17 33.70 -15.06
CA ASN A 353 2.51 35.10 -15.24
C ASN A 353 3.08 35.71 -13.96
N SER A 354 4.12 36.52 -14.15
CA SER A 354 4.77 37.37 -13.16
C SER A 354 3.76 38.16 -12.31
N VAL A 355 4.17 38.45 -11.07
CA VAL A 355 3.48 39.23 -10.02
C VAL A 355 2.72 38.38 -8.99
N ASP A 356 3.46 37.53 -8.27
CA ASP A 356 3.47 37.50 -6.80
C ASP A 356 4.55 36.50 -6.34
N SER A 357 5.80 36.98 -6.36
CA SER A 357 6.96 36.25 -5.88
C SER A 357 7.01 36.30 -4.35
N SER A 358 6.64 35.20 -3.67
CA SER A 358 7.39 34.62 -2.53
C SER A 358 6.51 33.72 -1.66
N GLN A 359 6.12 32.55 -2.16
CA GLN A 359 5.81 31.39 -1.30
C GLN A 359 6.14 30.09 -2.04
N SER A 360 7.35 30.03 -2.60
CA SER A 360 8.00 28.74 -2.80
C SER A 360 8.17 28.13 -1.40
N ARG A 361 7.74 26.89 -1.18
CA ARG A 361 8.08 26.12 0.02
C ARG A 361 9.59 25.92 0.06
N SER A 362 10.32 26.93 0.51
CA SER A 362 11.70 26.76 0.89
C SER A 362 11.68 25.96 2.19
N PHE A 363 12.21 24.74 2.18
CA PHE A 363 12.80 24.20 3.39
C PHE A 363 13.71 25.29 3.95
N SER A 364 13.69 25.49 5.28
CA SER A 364 14.71 26.33 5.90
C SER A 364 16.08 25.88 5.35
N ALA A 365 16.95 26.80 4.97
CA ALA A 365 18.32 26.45 4.59
C ALA A 365 19.06 25.72 5.74
N GLU A 366 18.50 25.78 6.96
CA GLU A 366 18.96 25.07 8.15
C GLU A 366 18.24 23.73 8.39
N SER A 367 17.29 23.33 7.55
CA SER A 367 16.61 22.04 7.66
C SER A 367 17.62 20.90 7.49
N LEU A 368 17.66 20.01 8.47
CA LEU A 368 18.56 18.85 8.45
C LEU A 368 18.22 17.91 7.30
N VAL A 369 16.94 17.85 6.90
CA VAL A 369 16.48 17.12 5.71
C VAL A 369 17.02 17.74 4.43
N TRP A 370 17.05 19.07 4.33
CA TRP A 370 17.68 19.78 3.21
C TRP A 370 19.19 19.53 3.14
N ASN A 371 19.87 19.55 4.28
CA ASN A 371 21.30 19.24 4.34
C ASN A 371 21.61 17.77 4.02
N LEU A 372 20.79 16.82 4.50
CA LEU A 372 20.94 15.39 4.18
C LEU A 372 20.67 15.13 2.70
N SER A 373 19.67 15.78 2.10
CA SER A 373 19.32 15.63 0.68
C SER A 373 20.36 16.24 -0.25
N LEU A 374 20.91 17.41 0.09
CA LEU A 374 22.08 17.99 -0.59
C LEU A 374 23.27 17.02 -0.51
N TRP A 375 23.53 16.47 0.69
CA TRP A 375 24.60 15.51 0.89
C TRP A 375 24.42 14.22 0.07
N LEU A 376 23.21 13.65 0.02
CA LEU A 376 22.88 12.49 -0.80
C LEU A 376 22.96 12.77 -2.31
N ARG A 377 22.72 14.01 -2.74
CA ARG A 377 22.91 14.44 -4.12
C ARG A 377 24.40 14.54 -4.48
N ASP A 378 25.21 15.00 -3.55
CA ASP A 378 26.64 15.24 -3.74
C ASP A 378 27.49 13.96 -3.60
N LEU A 379 26.89 12.84 -3.16
CA LEU A 379 27.46 11.50 -3.29
C LEU A 379 27.49 11.08 -4.77
N ASN A 380 28.54 11.50 -5.48
CA ASN A 380 28.99 10.79 -6.68
C ASN A 380 29.44 9.39 -6.23
N PHE A 381 28.74 8.36 -6.70
CA PHE A 381 29.26 6.99 -6.63
C PHE A 381 30.48 6.92 -7.56
N GLU A 382 31.67 7.20 -7.01
CA GLU A 382 32.92 6.80 -7.65
C GLU A 382 32.88 5.29 -7.84
N LYS A 383 33.08 4.88 -9.09
CA LYS A 383 32.88 3.54 -9.63
C LYS A 383 33.86 2.52 -9.06
#